data_AF-A0A917KLY7-F1
#
_entry.id   AF-A0A917KLY7-F1
#
_cell.length_a   1.000
_cell.length_b   1.000
_cell.length_c   1.000
_cell.angle_alpha   90.00
_cell.angle_beta   90.00
_cell.angle_gamma   90.00
#
_symmetry.space_group_name_H-M   'P 1'
#
loop_
_entity.id
_entity.type
_entity.pdbx_description
1 polymer ?
#
loop_
_entity_poly.entity_id
_entity_poly.type
_entity_poly.pdbx_seq_one_letter_code
_entity_poly.pdbx_strand_id
1 'polypeptide(L)'
;MSTYFMAMMLLSAGSFIRSKSAAPEMRPASTVADTVWSVAAKLAFWMWLGLIVWGFVKYHWSQPVAAVMASLAGNALIGMRGPMRTWPGLSLIFCAAGLLSGLVIFFD
;
A
#
# COMPACT_ATOMS: atom_id res chain seq x y z
N MET A 1 15.04 5.18 7.87
CA MET A 1 13.78 5.61 7.22
C MET A 1 12.79 5.96 8.30
N SER A 2 12.02 7.04 8.15
CA SER A 2 10.94 7.33 9.09
C SER A 2 9.80 6.32 8.94
N THR A 3 9.07 6.08 10.04
CA THR A 3 7.86 5.24 10.04
C THR A 3 6.85 5.73 9.00
N TYR A 4 6.72 7.05 8.84
CA TYR A 4 5.92 7.70 7.79
C TYR A 4 6.26 7.20 6.38
N PHE A 5 7.54 7.26 6.01
CA PHE A 5 7.95 6.90 4.66
C PHE A 5 7.73 5.41 4.40
N MET A 6 8.03 4.55 5.38
CA MET A 6 7.80 3.11 5.25
C MET A 6 6.30 2.79 5.12
N ALA A 7 5.45 3.41 5.94
CA ALA A 7 4.00 3.26 5.87
C ALA A 7 3.47 3.64 4.49
N MET A 8 3.91 4.78 3.95
CA MET A 8 3.54 5.26 2.62
C MET A 8 3.84 4.23 1.53
N MET A 9 5.06 3.67 1.53
CA MET A 9 5.44 2.67 0.52
C MET A 9 4.63 1.37 0.66
N LEU A 10 4.45 0.87 1.89
CA LEU A 10 3.73 -0.39 2.13
C LEU A 10 2.25 -0.28 1.75
N LEU A 11 1.59 0.79 2.18
CA LEU A 11 0.18 1.05 1.86
C LEU A 11 -0.03 1.18 0.34
N SER A 12 0.84 1.91 -0.33
CA SER A 12 0.79 2.09 -1.78
C SER A 12 1.04 0.78 -2.53
N ALA A 13 2.11 0.06 -2.19
CA ALA A 13 2.45 -1.20 -2.83
C ALA A 13 1.33 -2.25 -2.63
N GLY A 14 0.86 -2.42 -1.39
CA GLY A 14 -0.23 -3.35 -1.07
C GLY A 14 -1.49 -3.08 -1.89
N SER A 15 -1.95 -1.83 -1.91
CA SER A 15 -3.14 -1.45 -2.69
C SER A 15 -2.92 -1.54 -4.20
N PHE A 16 -1.74 -1.15 -4.70
CA PHE A 16 -1.40 -1.23 -6.12
C PHE A 16 -1.38 -2.66 -6.63
N ILE A 17 -0.79 -3.60 -5.88
CA ILE A 17 -0.78 -5.02 -6.26
C ILE A 17 -2.22 -5.54 -6.44
N ARG A 18 -3.16 -5.16 -5.56
CA ARG A 18 -4.58 -5.56 -5.69
C ARG A 18 -5.22 -5.00 -6.96
N SER A 19 -4.80 -3.85 -7.46
CA SER A 19 -5.31 -3.29 -8.73
C SER A 19 -5.02 -4.20 -9.94
N LYS A 20 -4.03 -5.09 -9.83
CA LYS A 20 -3.65 -6.06 -10.86
C LYS A 20 -4.35 -7.42 -10.73
N SER A 21 -5.28 -7.58 -9.78
CA SER A 21 -5.94 -8.86 -9.50
C SER A 21 -6.87 -9.38 -10.61
N ALA A 22 -7.04 -8.65 -11.71
CA ALA A 22 -7.79 -9.13 -12.87
C ALA A 22 -7.06 -10.30 -13.56
N ALA A 23 -5.75 -10.40 -13.35
CA ALA A 23 -4.92 -11.51 -13.75
C ALA A 23 -5.38 -12.83 -13.09
N PRO A 24 -5.77 -13.86 -13.87
CA PRO A 24 -6.24 -15.15 -13.32
C PRO A 24 -5.24 -15.79 -12.34
N GLU A 25 -3.95 -15.66 -12.60
CA GLU A 25 -2.85 -16.17 -11.78
C GLU A 25 -2.74 -15.52 -10.38
N MET A 26 -3.41 -14.38 -10.16
CA MET A 26 -3.45 -13.66 -8.88
C MET A 26 -4.75 -13.86 -8.12
N ARG A 27 -5.73 -14.59 -8.67
CA ARG A 27 -7.00 -14.81 -7.97
C ARG A 27 -6.81 -15.76 -6.78
N PRO A 28 -7.19 -15.35 -5.56
CA PRO A 28 -7.23 -16.27 -4.42
C PRO A 28 -8.22 -17.40 -4.69
N ALA A 29 -7.90 -18.61 -4.24
CA ALA A 29 -8.78 -19.77 -4.40
C ALA A 29 -10.05 -19.69 -3.53
N SER A 30 -10.03 -18.88 -2.47
CA SER A 30 -11.14 -18.68 -1.54
C SER A 30 -11.78 -17.31 -1.74
N THR A 31 -13.11 -17.28 -1.87
CA THR A 31 -13.91 -16.04 -1.95
C THR A 31 -13.75 -15.18 -0.70
N VAL A 32 -13.59 -15.80 0.48
CA VAL A 32 -13.36 -15.08 1.74
C VAL A 32 -12.00 -14.37 1.69
N ALA A 33 -10.96 -15.06 1.21
CA ALA A 33 -9.62 -14.47 1.09
C ALA A 33 -9.59 -13.31 0.09
N ASP A 34 -10.31 -13.42 -1.04
CA ASP A 34 -10.43 -12.29 -1.99
C ASP A 34 -11.18 -11.10 -1.38
N THR A 35 -12.23 -11.36 -0.60
CA THR A 35 -12.99 -10.31 0.09
C THR A 35 -12.12 -9.58 1.11
N VAL A 36 -11.43 -10.33 1.99
CA VAL A 36 -10.50 -9.75 2.99
C VAL A 36 -9.42 -8.94 2.30
N TRP A 37 -8.84 -9.48 1.22
CA TRP A 37 -7.80 -8.79 0.46
C TRP A 37 -8.31 -7.50 -0.20
N SER A 38 -9.52 -7.53 -0.78
CA SER A 38 -10.17 -6.36 -1.36
C SER A 38 -10.42 -5.26 -0.32
N VAL A 39 -10.95 -5.63 0.86
CA VAL A 39 -11.20 -4.68 1.96
C VAL A 39 -9.88 -4.10 2.47
N ALA A 40 -8.89 -4.94 2.77
CA ALA A 40 -7.59 -4.50 3.26
C ALA A 40 -6.90 -3.55 2.27
N ALA A 41 -6.92 -3.85 0.97
CA ALA A 41 -6.34 -3.00 -0.06
C ALA A 41 -7.06 -1.65 -0.19
N LYS A 42 -8.40 -1.62 -0.09
CA LYS A 42 -9.17 -0.37 -0.10
C LYS A 42 -8.84 0.50 1.10
N LEU A 43 -8.79 -0.09 2.29
CA LEU A 43 -8.41 0.62 3.51
C LEU A 43 -6.98 1.14 3.39
N ALA A 44 -6.05 0.33 2.87
CA ALA A 44 -4.67 0.74 2.68
C ALA A 44 -4.55 1.94 1.71
N PHE A 45 -5.31 1.93 0.62
CA PHE A 45 -5.36 3.04 -0.33
C PHE A 45 -5.88 4.33 0.32
N TRP A 46 -6.99 4.26 1.07
CA TRP A 46 -7.53 5.43 1.75
C TRP A 46 -6.61 5.96 2.86
N MET A 47 -5.98 5.07 3.62
CA MET A 47 -4.97 5.43 4.60
C MET A 47 -3.77 6.14 3.95
N TRP A 48 -3.31 5.63 2.79
CA TRP A 48 -2.23 6.27 2.03
C TRP A 48 -2.59 7.70 1.62
N LEU A 49 -3.80 7.93 1.10
CA LEU A 49 -4.29 9.28 0.79
C LEU A 49 -4.36 10.17 2.04
N GLY A 50 -4.85 9.62 3.16
CA GLY A 50 -4.88 10.32 4.44
C GLY A 50 -3.49 10.76 4.91
N LEU A 51 -2.50 9.87 4.81
CA LEU A 51 -1.11 10.18 5.19
C LEU A 51 -0.43 11.17 4.25
N ILE A 52 -0.84 11.27 2.98
CA ILE A 52 -0.38 12.35 2.10
C ILE A 52 -0.81 13.70 2.67
N VAL A 53 -2.12 13.87 2.89
CA VAL A 53 -2.69 15.12 3.40
C VAL A 53 -2.09 15.45 4.76
N TRP A 54 -2.08 14.48 5.69
CA TRP A 54 -1.51 14.65 7.01
C TRP A 54 -0.01 15.01 6.96
N GLY A 55 0.76 14.38 6.07
CA GLY A 55 2.18 14.65 5.89
C GLY A 55 2.46 16.08 5.43
N PHE A 56 1.63 16.64 4.53
CA PHE A 56 1.73 18.06 4.14
C PHE A 56 1.35 19.04 5.24
N VAL A 57 0.52 18.62 6.21
CA VAL A 57 0.16 19.44 7.37
C VAL A 57 1.25 19.43 8.44
N LYS A 58 1.97 18.30 8.61
CA LYS A 58 2.89 18.09 9.74
C LYS A 58 4.36 18.21 9.40
N TYR A 59 4.76 17.86 8.18
CA TYR A 59 6.15 17.85 7.76
C TYR A 59 6.43 18.93 6.71
N HIS A 60 7.72 19.24 6.53
CA HIS A 60 8.15 20.05 5.40
C HIS A 60 7.74 19.36 4.09
N TRP A 61 7.19 20.12 3.13
CA TRP A 61 6.56 19.64 1.89
C TRP A 61 7.40 18.65 1.08
N SER A 62 8.74 18.75 1.15
CA SER A 62 9.64 17.85 0.45
C SER A 62 9.53 16.40 0.92
N GLN A 63 9.16 16.14 2.18
CA GLN A 63 9.00 14.79 2.72
C GLN A 63 7.80 14.04 2.14
N PRO A 64 6.54 14.54 2.20
CA PRO A 64 5.40 13.87 1.59
C PRO A 64 5.57 13.74 0.07
N VAL A 65 6.16 14.74 -0.61
CA VAL A 65 6.48 14.62 -2.04
C VAL A 65 7.44 13.45 -2.29
N ALA A 66 8.54 13.35 -1.55
CA ALA A 66 9.49 12.25 -1.71
C ALA A 66 8.85 10.89 -1.43
N ALA A 67 8.00 10.79 -0.39
CA ALA A 67 7.30 9.55 -0.05
C ALA A 67 6.31 9.12 -1.13
N VAL A 68 5.56 10.07 -1.72
CA VAL A 68 4.68 9.81 -2.86
C VAL A 68 5.49 9.34 -4.06
N MET A 69 6.56 10.06 -4.42
CA MET A 69 7.39 9.69 -5.57
C MET A 69 8.03 8.31 -5.40
N ALA A 70 8.53 7.99 -4.20
CA ALA A 70 9.07 6.67 -3.90
C ALA A 70 8.00 5.56 -3.96
N SER A 71 6.78 5.84 -3.49
CA SER A 71 5.64 4.93 -3.60
C SER A 71 5.31 4.63 -5.07
N LEU A 72 5.24 5.67 -5.90
CA LEU A 72 4.97 5.55 -7.33
C LEU A 72 6.09 4.81 -8.06
N ALA A 73 7.36 5.10 -7.75
CA ALA A 73 8.51 4.40 -8.29
C ALA A 73 8.50 2.91 -7.90
N GLY A 74 8.20 2.60 -6.63
CA GLY A 74 8.03 1.23 -6.14
C GLY A 74 6.93 0.49 -6.90
N ASN A 75 5.78 1.14 -7.10
CA ASN A 75 4.68 0.57 -7.88
C ASN A 75 5.05 0.35 -9.35
N ALA A 76 5.83 1.24 -9.97
CA ALA A 76 6.34 1.05 -11.32
C ALA A 76 7.23 -0.20 -11.41
N LEU A 77 8.15 -0.39 -10.46
CA LEU A 77 9.00 -1.59 -10.39
C LEU A 77 8.19 -2.87 -10.17
N ILE A 78 7.16 -2.82 -9.33
CA ILE A 78 6.20 -3.92 -9.14
C ILE A 78 5.47 -4.21 -10.47
N GLY A 79 5.00 -3.18 -11.16
CA GLY A 79 4.31 -3.29 -12.44
C GLY A 79 5.17 -3.89 -13.54
N MET A 80 6.47 -3.56 -13.58
CA MET A 80 7.42 -4.13 -14.54
C MET A 80 7.66 -5.63 -14.35
N ARG A 81 7.55 -6.15 -13.12
CA ARG A 81 7.64 -7.60 -12.86
C ARG A 81 6.43 -8.37 -13.34
N GLY A 82 5.29 -7.70 -13.50
CA GLY A 82 4.04 -8.34 -13.91
C GLY A 82 3.39 -9.19 -12.81
N PRO A 83 2.25 -9.84 -13.14
CA PRO A 83 1.50 -10.68 -12.21
C PRO A 83 2.24 -11.98 -11.87
N MET A 84 2.09 -12.42 -10.62
CA MET A 84 2.77 -13.54 -9.97
C MET A 84 1.86 -14.10 -8.87
N ARG A 85 1.93 -15.42 -8.64
CA ARG A 85 1.07 -16.12 -7.68
C ARG A 85 1.31 -15.72 -6.20
N THR A 86 2.49 -15.20 -5.88
CA THR A 86 2.88 -14.79 -4.52
C THR A 86 2.40 -13.38 -4.15
N TRP A 87 2.03 -12.56 -5.13
CA TRP A 87 1.61 -11.16 -4.91
C TRP A 87 0.42 -10.99 -3.96
N PRO A 88 -0.65 -11.82 -3.98
CA PRO A 88 -1.77 -11.63 -3.06
C PRO A 88 -1.35 -11.71 -1.59
N GLY A 89 -0.49 -12.68 -1.26
CA GLY A 89 0.05 -12.82 0.09
C GLY A 89 0.93 -11.64 0.49
N LEU A 90 1.86 -11.23 -0.37
CA LEU A 90 2.71 -10.06 -0.14
C LEU A 90 1.90 -8.77 0.02
N SER A 91 0.88 -8.58 -0.81
CA SER A 91 -0.01 -7.43 -0.76
C SER A 91 -0.76 -7.38 0.58
N LEU A 92 -1.29 -8.49 1.06
CA LEU A 92 -1.92 -8.55 2.38
C LEU A 92 -0.94 -8.17 3.51
N ILE A 93 0.29 -8.65 3.46
CA ILE A 93 1.34 -8.30 4.43
C ILE A 93 1.63 -6.79 4.38
N PHE A 94 1.80 -6.22 3.19
CA PHE A 94 2.04 -4.79 3.01
C PHE A 94 0.85 -3.93 3.46
N CYS A 95 -0.38 -4.34 3.15
CA CYS A 95 -1.58 -3.66 3.62
C CYS A 95 -1.66 -3.70 5.15
N ALA A 96 -1.47 -4.86 5.78
CA ALA A 96 -1.54 -5.00 7.24
C ALA A 96 -0.45 -4.18 7.95
N ALA A 97 0.81 -4.34 7.55
CA ALA A 97 1.93 -3.61 8.14
C ALA A 97 1.81 -2.09 7.90
N GLY A 98 1.39 -1.69 6.70
CA GLY A 98 1.15 -0.31 6.34
C GLY A 98 0.02 0.33 7.15
N LEU A 99 -1.11 -0.38 7.33
CA LEU A 99 -2.25 0.10 8.11
C LEU A 99 -1.89 0.27 9.59
N LEU A 100 -1.21 -0.72 10.18
CA LEU A 100 -0.73 -0.62 11.56
C LEU A 100 0.23 0.56 11.74
N SER A 101 1.16 0.74 10.79
CA SER A 101 2.09 1.87 10.83
C SER A 101 1.36 3.21 10.68
N GLY A 102 0.36 3.28 9.78
CA GLY A 102 -0.47 4.47 9.58
C GLY A 102 -1.27 4.86 10.83
N LEU A 103 -1.83 3.87 11.54
CA LEU A 103 -2.51 4.11 12.80
C LEU A 103 -1.56 4.70 13.85
N VAL A 104 -0.37 4.13 14.01
CA VAL A 104 0.66 4.67 14.93
C VAL A 104 0.98 6.13 14.60
N ILE A 105 1.22 6.45 13.32
CA ILE A 105 1.52 7.82 12.88
C ILE A 105 0.39 8.81 13.18
N PHE A 106 -0.88 8.37 13.11
CA PHE A 106 -2.01 9.25 13.40
C PHE A 106 -2.24 9.50 14.89
N PHE A 107 -1.81 8.57 15.76
CA PHE A 107 -2.02 8.65 17.20
C PHE A 107 -0.78 9.13 17.98
N ASP A 108 0.39 9.21 17.34
CA ASP A 108 1.58 9.93 17.82
C ASP A 108 1.50 11.44 17.51
#